data_AF-A0A660SAN8-F1
#
_entry.id   AF-A0A660SAN8-F1
#
_cell.length_a   1.000
_cell.length_b   1.000
_cell.length_c   1.000
_cell.angle_alpha   90.00
_cell.angle_beta   90.00
_cell.angle_gamma   90.00
#
_symmetry.space_group_name_H-M   'P 1'
#
loop_
_entity.id
_entity.type
_entity.pdbx_description
1 polymer ?
#
loop_
_entity_poly.entity_id
_entity_poly.type
_entity_poly.pdbx_seq_one_letter_code
_entity_poly.pdbx_strand_id
1 'polypeptide(L)'
;MVGNNIYLKKVNKIRKVSRLDKYISSLDINLSRTKIKELILNGSVTVNDSPVKPHYQLKKGDEIRIEYEKKKPFKILGENISINILYEDEDIILVNKSA
;
A
#
# COMPACT_ATOMS: atom_id res chain seq x y z
N MET A 1 14.97 -7.83 16.61
CA MET A 1 14.35 -8.78 15.67
C MET A 1 13.12 -8.10 15.07
N VAL A 2 13.17 -7.77 13.78
CA VAL A 2 12.01 -7.19 13.08
C VAL A 2 11.05 -8.35 12.84
N GLY A 3 9.87 -8.31 13.47
CA GLY A 3 8.86 -9.34 13.26
C GLY A 3 8.26 -9.18 11.87
N ASN A 4 8.48 -10.15 10.98
CA ASN A 4 7.78 -10.20 9.70
C ASN A 4 6.29 -10.42 9.99
N ASN A 5 5.44 -9.58 9.39
CA ASN A 5 3.99 -9.72 9.47
C ASN A 5 3.53 -10.49 8.23
N ILE A 6 2.60 -11.42 8.43
CA ILE A 6 2.01 -12.23 7.36
C ILE A 6 0.56 -11.80 7.21
N TYR A 7 0.16 -11.46 5.99
CA TYR A 7 -1.23 -11.18 5.64
C TYR A 7 -1.71 -12.22 4.63
N LEU A 8 -2.81 -12.90 4.96
CA LEU A 8 -3.42 -13.95 4.14
C LEU A 8 -4.80 -13.50 3.67
N LYS A 9 -5.06 -13.60 2.37
CA LYS A 9 -6.36 -13.26 1.80
C LYS A 9 -6.73 -14.20 0.66
N LYS A 10 -7.85 -14.89 0.83
CA LYS A 10 -8.51 -15.63 -0.24
C LYS A 10 -9.43 -14.72 -1.06
N VAL A 11 -9.33 -14.82 -2.38
CA VAL A 11 -10.10 -14.02 -3.32
C VAL A 11 -11.48 -14.66 -3.54
N ASN A 12 -12.45 -14.29 -2.71
CA ASN A 12 -13.82 -14.87 -2.77
C ASN A 12 -14.71 -14.26 -3.86
N LYS A 13 -14.50 -12.97 -4.21
CA LYS A 13 -15.29 -12.25 -5.21
C LYS A 13 -14.38 -11.36 -6.05
N ILE A 14 -14.36 -11.58 -7.36
CA ILE A 14 -13.70 -10.71 -8.33
C ILE A 14 -14.78 -9.94 -9.07
N ARG A 15 -14.85 -8.62 -8.83
CA ARG A 15 -15.82 -7.77 -9.54
C ARG A 15 -15.38 -7.42 -10.97
N LYS A 16 -14.08 -7.43 -11.26
CA LYS A 16 -13.44 -7.23 -12.57
C LYS A 16 -12.07 -7.91 -12.57
N VAL A 17 -11.56 -8.32 -13.74
CA VAL A 17 -10.17 -8.80 -13.91
C VAL A 17 -9.23 -7.80 -13.23
N SER A 18 -8.66 -8.20 -12.09
CA SER A 18 -7.87 -7.31 -11.24
C SER A 18 -6.45 -7.81 -11.21
N ARG A 19 -5.51 -6.91 -11.51
CA ARG A 19 -4.10 -7.17 -11.31
C ARG A 19 -3.81 -7.29 -9.82
N LEU A 20 -2.84 -8.12 -9.46
CA LEU A 20 -2.39 -8.35 -8.09
C LEU A 20 -2.00 -7.04 -7.40
N ASP A 21 -1.17 -6.21 -8.05
CA ASP A 21 -0.72 -4.93 -7.51
C ASP A 21 -1.89 -3.99 -7.14
N LYS A 22 -2.89 -3.87 -8.02
CA LYS A 22 -4.09 -3.07 -7.80
C LYS A 22 -4.99 -3.66 -6.73
N TYR A 23 -5.11 -4.99 -6.69
CA TYR A 23 -5.89 -5.66 -5.66
C TYR A 23 -5.27 -5.44 -4.28
N ILE A 24 -3.96 -5.64 -4.13
CA ILE A 24 -3.26 -5.42 -2.87
C ILE A 24 -3.33 -3.95 -2.45
N SER A 25 -3.20 -3.02 -3.40
CA SER A 25 -3.36 -1.58 -3.12
C SER A 25 -4.78 -1.19 -2.70
N SER A 26 -5.79 -2.03 -2.94
CA SER A 26 -7.15 -1.82 -2.44
C SER A 26 -7.39 -2.44 -1.06
N LEU A 27 -6.42 -3.19 -0.54
CA LEU A 27 -6.47 -3.73 0.81
C LEU A 27 -5.99 -2.66 1.80
N ASP A 28 -6.65 -2.58 2.95
CA ASP A 28 -6.30 -1.65 4.03
C ASP A 28 -5.12 -2.17 4.87
N ILE A 29 -4.00 -2.45 4.22
CA ILE A 29 -2.77 -3.03 4.82
C ILE A 29 -1.68 -1.98 5.05
N ASN A 30 -1.98 -0.69 4.88
CA ASN A 30 -1.04 0.43 5.08
C ASN A 30 0.29 0.30 4.30
N LEU A 31 0.24 -0.27 3.09
CA LEU A 31 1.39 -0.36 2.20
C LEU A 31 1.24 0.61 1.02
N SER A 32 2.31 1.36 0.72
CA SER A 32 2.34 2.21 -0.47
C SER A 32 2.42 1.38 -1.75
N ARG A 33 1.96 1.93 -2.88
CA ARG A 33 2.04 1.27 -4.19
C ARG A 33 3.46 0.85 -4.57
N THR A 34 4.45 1.70 -4.26
CA THR A 34 5.86 1.39 -4.47
C THR A 34 6.30 0.19 -3.62
N LYS A 35 5.90 0.16 -2.35
CA LYS A 35 6.27 -0.93 -1.44
C LYS A 35 5.62 -2.25 -1.85
N ILE A 36 4.36 -2.22 -2.27
CA ILE A 36 3.67 -3.39 -2.83
C ILE A 36 4.44 -3.94 -4.03
N LYS A 37 4.88 -3.08 -4.95
CA LYS A 37 5.66 -3.51 -6.11
C LYS A 37 6.99 -4.15 -5.71
N GLU A 38 7.71 -3.56 -4.76
CA GLU A 38 8.94 -4.15 -4.20
C GLU A 38 8.69 -5.53 -3.59
N LEU A 39 7.64 -5.66 -2.78
CA LEU A 39 7.27 -6.92 -2.11
C LEU A 39 6.83 -8.02 -3.08
N ILE A 40 6.31 -7.65 -4.25
CA ILE A 40 6.00 -8.62 -5.29
C ILE A 40 7.29 -9.02 -6.03
N LEU A 41 8.16 -8.05 -6.35
CA LEU A 41 9.40 -8.29 -7.09
C LEU A 41 10.44 -9.08 -6.29
N ASN A 42 10.49 -8.92 -4.96
CA ASN A 42 11.39 -9.64 -4.08
C ASN A 42 10.85 -11.03 -3.67
N GLY A 43 9.67 -11.44 -4.15
CA GLY A 43 9.03 -12.71 -3.83
C GLY A 43 8.35 -12.77 -2.46
N SER A 44 8.22 -11.66 -1.73
CA SER A 44 7.49 -11.60 -0.46
C SER A 44 5.96 -11.65 -0.64
N VAL A 45 5.47 -11.61 -1.88
CA VAL A 45 4.06 -11.87 -2.23
C VAL A 45 3.96 -13.13 -3.07
N THR A 46 3.15 -14.08 -2.59
CA THR A 46 2.83 -15.31 -3.31
C THR A 46 1.33 -15.42 -3.56
N VAL A 47 0.98 -16.08 -4.67
CA VAL A 47 -0.38 -16.48 -5.01
C VAL A 47 -0.40 -17.99 -5.14
N ASN A 48 -1.24 -18.67 -4.35
CA ASN A 48 -1.27 -20.14 -4.25
C ASN A 48 0.15 -20.72 -4.01
N ASP A 49 0.85 -20.14 -3.03
CA ASP A 49 2.23 -20.50 -2.63
C ASP A 49 3.32 -20.31 -3.71
N SER A 50 2.99 -19.70 -4.85
CA SER A 50 3.95 -19.40 -5.92
C SER A 50 4.23 -17.90 -6.04
N PRO A 51 5.49 -17.46 -6.21
CA PRO A 51 5.80 -16.06 -6.50
C PRO A 51 5.27 -15.68 -7.88
N VAL A 52 4.68 -14.49 -7.99
CA VAL A 52 4.04 -14.01 -9.22
C VAL A 52 4.46 -12.59 -9.54
N LYS A 53 4.28 -12.18 -10.80
CA LYS A 53 4.60 -10.80 -11.23
C LYS A 53 3.51 -9.81 -10.79
N PRO A 54 3.81 -8.51 -10.66
CA PRO A 54 2.82 -7.50 -10.25
C PRO A 54 1.58 -7.41 -11.15
N HIS A 55 1.73 -7.73 -12.44
CA HIS A 55 0.65 -7.73 -13.42
C HIS A 55 -0.15 -9.04 -13.47
N TYR A 56 0.10 -9.98 -12.54
CA TYR A 56 -0.65 -11.22 -12.45
C TYR A 56 -2.14 -10.93 -12.34
N GLN A 57 -2.95 -11.58 -13.19
CA GLN A 57 -4.40 -11.45 -13.17
C GLN A 57 -4.96 -12.42 -12.13
N LEU A 58 -5.50 -11.87 -11.04
CA LEU A 58 -6.12 -12.66 -10.00
C LEU A 58 -7.37 -13.37 -10.50
N LYS A 59 -7.57 -14.58 -9.99
CA LYS A 59 -8.73 -15.44 -10.22
C LYS A 59 -9.49 -15.68 -8.92
N LYS A 60 -10.79 -15.94 -9.06
CA LYS A 60 -11.62 -16.31 -7.90
C LYS A 60 -11.05 -17.61 -7.33
N GLY A 61 -10.85 -17.65 -6.02
CA GLY A 61 -10.26 -18.78 -5.32
C GLY A 61 -8.76 -18.63 -5.05
N ASP A 62 -8.07 -17.67 -5.69
CA ASP A 62 -6.65 -17.44 -5.43
C ASP A 62 -6.40 -17.07 -3.96
N GLU A 63 -5.32 -17.61 -3.42
CA GLU A 63 -4.86 -17.33 -2.06
C GLU A 63 -3.61 -16.47 -2.12
N ILE A 64 -3.75 -15.22 -1.66
CA ILE A 64 -2.67 -14.25 -1.64
C ILE A 64 -2.04 -14.26 -0.26
N ARG A 65 -0.73 -14.43 -0.22
CA ARG A 65 0.10 -14.32 0.98
C ARG A 65 1.09 -13.18 0.78
N ILE A 66 1.14 -12.27 1.75
CA ILE A 66 2.01 -11.09 1.74
C ILE A 66 2.82 -11.12 3.02
N GLU A 67 4.13 -11.17 2.89
CA GLU A 67 5.07 -11.04 3.99
C GLU A 67 5.67 -9.64 3.95
N TYR A 68 5.52 -8.87 5.02
CA TYR A 68 6.03 -7.50 5.06
C TYR A 68 6.42 -7.08 6.47
N GLU A 69 7.38 -6.17 6.54
CA GLU A 69 7.74 -5.53 7.79
C GLU A 69 6.75 -4.40 8.08
N LYS A 70 6.04 -4.48 9.21
CA LYS A 70 5.20 -3.38 9.67
C LYS A 70 6.11 -2.22 10.07
N LYS A 71 6.19 -1.18 9.24
CA LYS A 71 6.72 0.11 9.70
C LYS A 71 5.86 0.52 10.89
N LYS A 72 6.49 0.81 12.04
CA LYS A 72 5.78 1.44 13.16
C LYS A 72 5.04 2.65 12.57
N PRO A 73 3.73 2.80 12.78
CA PRO A 73 3.04 4.00 12.34
C PRO A 73 3.82 5.17 12.94
N PHE A 74 4.43 5.99 12.09
CA PHE A 74 5.00 7.24 12.50
C PHE A 74 3.78 8.08 12.89
N LYS A 75 3.44 8.11 14.17
CA LYS A 75 2.50 9.08 14.69
C LYS A 75 3.18 10.44 14.48
N ILE A 76 2.88 11.09 13.36
CA ILE A 76 3.02 12.53 13.26
C ILE A 76 1.95 13.04 14.23
N LEU A 77 2.32 13.18 15.51
CA LEU A 77 1.58 14.04 16.41
C LEU A 77 1.69 15.41 15.74
N GLY A 78 0.57 15.93 15.24
CA GLY A 78 0.56 17.22 14.57
C GLY A 78 1.15 18.26 15.51
N GLU A 79 2.38 18.69 15.24
CA GLU A 79 2.89 19.89 15.86
C GLU A 79 2.11 21.05 15.25
N ASN A 80 1.54 21.86 16.13
CA ASN A 80 0.71 23.01 15.77
C ASN A 80 1.60 24.09 15.15
N ILE A 81 1.95 23.91 13.87
CA ILE A 81 2.70 24.90 13.10
C ILE A 81 1.66 25.91 12.60
N SER A 82 1.68 27.13 13.13
CA SER A 82 0.92 28.26 12.58
C SER A 82 1.45 28.61 11.19
N ILE A 83 0.91 27.98 10.16
CA ILE A 83 1.21 28.31 8.76
C ILE A 83 0.42 29.58 8.42
N ASN A 84 1.13 30.62 7.97
CA ASN A 84 0.52 31.86 7.49
C ASN A 84 0.07 31.63 6.04
N ILE A 85 -1.13 31.08 5.87
CA ILE A 85 -1.72 30.77 4.57
C ILE A 85 -2.18 32.09 3.95
N LEU A 86 -1.52 32.52 2.86
CA LEU A 86 -1.87 33.75 2.16
C LEU A 86 -3.11 33.57 1.25
N TYR A 87 -3.34 32.36 0.74
CA TYR A 87 -4.52 31.98 -0.05
C TYR A 87 -4.66 30.44 -0.18
N GLU A 88 -5.89 29.91 -0.11
CA GLU A 88 -6.24 28.49 -0.28
C GLU A 88 -7.48 28.37 -1.19
N ASP A 89 -7.44 27.44 -2.14
CA ASP A 89 -8.57 27.03 -3.01
C ASP A 89 -8.62 25.49 -3.14
N GLU A 90 -9.67 24.94 -3.75
CA GLU A 90 -9.99 23.50 -3.79
C GLU A 90 -8.90 22.61 -4.44
N ASP A 91 -8.01 23.19 -5.25
CA ASP A 91 -6.96 22.46 -5.95
C ASP A 91 -5.52 22.88 -5.56
N ILE A 92 -5.31 24.03 -4.89
CA ILE A 92 -3.95 24.58 -4.65
C ILE A 92 -3.86 25.38 -3.33
N ILE A 93 -2.78 25.15 -2.57
CA ILE A 93 -2.40 25.95 -1.40
C ILE A 93 -1.07 26.68 -1.70
N LEU A 94 -1.05 28.00 -1.56
CA LEU A 94 0.15 28.82 -1.71
C LEU A 94 0.74 29.15 -0.32
N VAL A 95 1.85 28.50 0.01
CA VAL A 95 2.59 28.75 1.26
C VAL A 95 3.80 29.63 0.99
N ASN A 96 3.93 30.75 1.73
CA ASN A 96 5.15 31.53 1.72
C ASN A 96 6.17 30.86 2.65
N LYS A 97 7.13 30.14 2.06
CA LYS A 97 8.30 29.67 2.78
C LYS A 97 9.38 30.76 2.68
N SER A 98 9.53 31.54 3.74
CA SER A 98 10.66 32.46 3.86
C SER A 98 11.98 31.68 3.78
N ALA A 99 12.93 32.18 2.97
CA ALA A 99 14.22 31.57 2.69
C ALA A 99 15.12 31.43 3.92
#